data_AF-A0AAV2ASB8-F1
#
_entry.id   AF-A0AAV2ASB8-F1
#
_cell.length_a   1.000
_cell.length_b   1.000
_cell.length_c   1.000
_cell.angle_alpha   90.00
_cell.angle_beta   90.00
_cell.angle_gamma   90.00
#
_symmetry.space_group_name_H-M   'P 1'
#
loop_
_entity.id
_entity.type
_entity.pdbx_description
1 polymer ?
#
loop_
_entity_poly.entity_id
_entity_poly.type
_entity_poly.pdbx_seq_one_letter_code
_entity_poly.pdbx_strand_id
1 'polypeptide(L)'
;MKLSRLVTFRSFHYLKPFMRLQSVTFCRKKHNLSSKDDEVMCPMKLSTLFVPGRYGADMYQIVRPVISVDDISQNLPSIRKSCLLRGINIDLENIVDLLQQLESERSEFKSFVEKDHQYIEELKHLHSVNDESRLNSLKKEHEEFINKLKSAKEKLHDTEELVLPMVKKIPNLIHFLTPLKSDITEEYSPRPTCQNFVSASHVEICKQTSLLKFSQNTAKTYYLKGALSELELAIQTYFCNKLKESGYGAMSCVDFCKSFLLEAVGQDPFSVVQAIPIEKKVERGQMLHLVGGASLEAFCAYLTNMNISKAGLPMRYFSIGRRYNAANCQRTSFDLFTVVQSSNIHCLTLCKDGHSEDEEFESFFQFIFSCYNDFKIPFRVVNCSPRNLNATESRHKQLEIWSPAKQMYLSVAHVSGRGDFVSKRLHSTYGVEHNVEGYCHMVEGVAVNIPVLIGCIVENFQKPNQAFHFPNELEFLQRLIED
;
A
#
# COMPACT_ATOMS: atom_id res chain seq x y z
N MET A 1 23.43 4.21 -58.87
CA MET A 1 23.56 5.53 -58.21
C MET A 1 23.31 5.30 -56.72
N LYS A 2 24.33 5.18 -55.85
CA LYS A 2 24.99 6.26 -55.05
C LYS A 2 23.93 7.17 -54.39
N LEU A 3 23.81 7.41 -53.07
CA LEU A 3 24.66 7.40 -51.86
C LEU A 3 23.71 7.19 -50.64
N SER A 4 23.93 6.34 -49.62
CA SER A 4 24.90 6.31 -48.50
C SER A 4 24.68 7.33 -47.35
N ARG A 5 24.46 6.79 -46.13
CA ARG A 5 24.88 7.20 -44.76
C ARG A 5 23.98 6.42 -43.77
N LEU A 6 24.32 5.31 -43.11
CA LEU A 6 25.52 4.77 -42.44
C LEU A 6 25.92 5.53 -41.18
N VAL A 7 25.45 5.07 -40.00
CA VAL A 7 26.19 5.07 -38.71
C VAL A 7 25.78 3.84 -37.85
N THR A 8 26.52 2.75 -38.07
CA THR A 8 27.11 1.80 -37.11
C THR A 8 26.41 1.43 -35.78
N PHE A 9 25.95 0.17 -35.69
CA PHE A 9 25.99 -0.64 -34.46
C PHE A 9 27.43 -1.09 -34.21
N ARG A 10 28.02 -0.69 -33.08
CA ARG A 10 29.31 -1.23 -32.61
C ARG A 10 29.07 -2.11 -31.38
N SER A 11 29.23 -3.40 -31.60
CA SER A 11 29.61 -4.38 -30.58
C SER A 11 30.91 -3.96 -29.91
N PHE A 12 30.91 -3.85 -28.57
CA PHE A 12 32.13 -3.79 -27.78
C PHE A 12 32.09 -4.85 -26.68
N HIS A 13 32.94 -5.85 -26.87
CA HIS A 13 33.59 -6.58 -25.78
C HIS A 13 34.20 -5.58 -24.80
N TYR A 14 33.91 -5.75 -23.51
CA TYR A 14 34.84 -5.36 -22.46
C TYR A 14 35.07 -6.54 -21.52
N LEU A 15 36.30 -7.05 -21.62
CA LEU A 15 36.94 -7.90 -20.64
C LEU A 15 36.95 -7.22 -19.27
N LYS A 16 36.66 -8.00 -18.21
CA LYS A 16 37.18 -7.75 -16.85
C LYS A 16 38.72 -7.71 -16.90
N PRO A 17 39.41 -7.06 -15.95
CA PRO A 17 39.89 -7.87 -14.81
C PRO A 17 40.10 -7.14 -13.47
N PHE A 18 40.24 -7.96 -12.41
CA PHE A 18 40.88 -7.70 -11.11
C PHE A 18 40.18 -6.78 -10.08
N MET A 19 39.39 -7.40 -9.21
CA MET A 19 39.64 -7.26 -7.76
C MET A 19 39.78 -8.65 -7.15
N ARG A 20 40.95 -8.88 -6.53
CA ARG A 20 41.32 -10.07 -5.79
C ARG A 20 40.39 -10.21 -4.58
N LEU A 21 39.51 -11.21 -4.60
CA LEU A 21 39.00 -11.81 -3.37
C LEU A 21 40.16 -12.60 -2.75
N GLN A 22 40.90 -11.99 -1.82
CA GLN A 22 41.72 -12.76 -0.91
C GLN A 22 40.79 -13.56 -0.01
N SER A 23 40.91 -14.88 -0.13
CA SER A 23 40.40 -15.88 0.77
C SER A 23 40.83 -15.58 2.20
N VAL A 24 39.89 -15.12 3.03
CA VAL A 24 40.00 -15.27 4.48
C VAL A 24 39.17 -16.47 4.85
N THR A 25 39.86 -17.57 5.12
CA THR A 25 39.37 -18.79 5.76
C THR A 25 38.69 -18.42 7.07
N PHE A 26 37.35 -18.38 7.08
CA PHE A 26 36.59 -18.39 8.31
C PHE A 26 36.19 -19.83 8.64
N CYS A 27 36.70 -20.30 9.78
CA CYS A 27 36.40 -21.60 10.36
C CYS A 27 34.90 -21.89 10.36
N ARG A 28 34.49 -22.91 9.58
CA ARG A 28 33.21 -23.60 9.72
C ARG A 28 33.14 -24.24 11.11
N LYS A 29 32.44 -23.61 12.06
CA LYS A 29 31.72 -24.38 13.08
C LYS A 29 30.39 -24.80 12.46
N LYS A 30 30.35 -26.07 12.02
CA LYS A 30 29.10 -26.78 11.74
C LYS A 30 28.29 -26.82 13.04
N HIS A 31 27.21 -26.05 13.12
CA HIS A 31 26.09 -26.47 13.95
C HIS A 31 25.32 -27.53 13.16
N ASN A 32 25.32 -28.75 13.70
CA ASN A 32 24.49 -29.84 13.22
C ASN A 32 23.01 -29.44 13.37
N LEU A 33 22.38 -29.00 12.29
CA LEU A 33 20.93 -29.07 12.15
C LEU A 33 20.61 -30.47 11.67
N SER A 34 20.27 -31.35 12.61
CA SER A 34 19.69 -32.65 12.31
C SER A 34 18.30 -32.46 11.72
N SER A 35 18.08 -33.09 10.58
CA SER A 35 16.80 -33.29 9.90
C SER A 35 15.66 -33.68 10.84
N LYS A 36 14.58 -32.90 10.84
CA LYS A 36 13.17 -33.32 10.85
C LYS A 36 12.27 -32.07 10.86
N ASP A 37 11.51 -31.87 9.79
CA ASP A 37 10.27 -31.09 9.73
C ASP A 37 10.21 -29.80 10.57
N ASP A 38 11.05 -28.81 10.25
CA ASP A 38 10.81 -27.44 10.70
C ASP A 38 9.91 -26.73 9.70
N GLU A 39 8.61 -26.68 10.02
CA GLU A 39 7.76 -25.56 9.62
C GLU A 39 8.56 -24.27 9.90
N VAL A 40 9.04 -23.62 8.85
CA VAL A 40 9.55 -22.25 8.93
C VAL A 40 8.33 -21.34 9.11
N MET A 41 7.69 -21.46 10.27
CA MET A 41 6.97 -20.37 10.90
C MET A 41 8.01 -19.28 11.08
N CYS A 42 7.85 -18.17 10.35
CA CYS A 42 8.63 -16.96 10.60
C CYS A 42 8.56 -16.70 12.11
N PRO A 43 9.71 -16.68 12.83
CA PRO A 43 9.67 -16.43 14.26
C PRO A 43 8.91 -15.11 14.46
N MET A 44 7.87 -15.22 15.28
CA MET A 44 6.85 -14.22 15.61
C MET A 44 7.21 -12.75 15.30
N LYS A 45 6.27 -12.03 14.67
CA LYS A 45 6.09 -10.56 14.77
C LYS A 45 7.19 -9.66 14.20
N LEU A 46 8.15 -10.17 13.44
CA LEU A 46 9.11 -9.31 12.74
C LEU A 46 8.42 -8.56 11.58
N SER A 47 8.76 -7.29 11.45
CA SER A 47 8.29 -6.44 10.36
C SER A 47 8.91 -6.89 9.03
N THR A 48 8.10 -6.98 7.99
CA THR A 48 8.54 -7.28 6.62
C THR A 48 9.04 -6.03 5.89
N LEU A 49 8.77 -4.85 6.45
CA LEU A 49 9.17 -3.55 5.93
C LEU A 49 10.36 -2.96 6.70
N PHE A 50 10.32 -3.03 8.03
CA PHE A 50 11.37 -2.57 8.95
C PHE A 50 12.22 -3.76 9.39
N VAL A 51 13.20 -4.14 8.57
CA VAL A 51 14.11 -5.25 8.85
C VAL A 51 15.26 -4.77 9.77
N PRO A 52 15.40 -5.30 10.99
CA PRO A 52 16.54 -4.98 11.87
C PRO A 52 17.85 -5.46 11.26
N GLY A 53 18.95 -4.75 11.57
CA GLY A 53 20.29 -5.07 11.03
C GLY A 53 20.74 -6.52 11.28
N ARG A 54 20.32 -7.12 12.40
CA ARG A 54 20.62 -8.53 12.74
C ARG A 54 20.17 -9.50 11.65
N TYR A 55 18.99 -9.26 11.08
CA TYR A 55 18.36 -10.15 10.10
C TYR A 55 18.62 -9.72 8.66
N GLY A 56 19.41 -8.66 8.42
CA GLY A 56 19.65 -8.14 7.06
C GLY A 56 20.34 -9.12 6.11
N ALA A 57 21.02 -10.14 6.61
CA ALA A 57 21.61 -11.21 5.78
C ALA A 57 20.59 -12.28 5.38
N ASP A 58 19.60 -12.54 6.24
CA ASP A 58 18.60 -13.60 6.08
C ASP A 58 17.32 -13.09 5.40
N MET A 59 16.99 -11.81 5.59
CA MET A 59 15.82 -11.14 5.05
C MET A 59 16.18 -10.21 3.89
N TYR A 60 15.33 -10.17 2.87
CA TYR A 60 15.52 -9.30 1.73
C TYR A 60 14.94 -7.91 2.00
N GLN A 61 15.80 -6.93 2.29
CA GLN A 61 15.40 -5.53 2.43
C GLN A 61 15.26 -4.88 1.04
N ILE A 62 14.02 -4.65 0.62
CA ILE A 62 13.69 -4.08 -0.71
C ILE A 62 13.82 -2.57 -0.72
N VAL A 63 13.37 -1.96 0.37
CA VAL A 63 13.35 -0.52 0.59
C VAL A 63 13.72 -0.26 2.03
N ARG A 64 14.32 0.90 2.29
CA ARG A 64 14.59 1.37 3.64
C ARG A 64 13.59 2.48 3.97
N PRO A 65 12.59 2.20 4.81
CA PRO A 65 11.65 3.21 5.28
C PRO A 65 12.38 4.35 5.99
N VAL A 66 11.85 5.54 5.86
CA VAL A 66 12.36 6.73 6.53
C VAL A 66 11.72 6.81 7.91
N ILE A 67 12.55 6.77 8.96
CA ILE A 67 12.17 7.06 10.33
C ILE A 67 13.04 8.25 10.74
N SER A 68 12.43 9.43 10.88
CA SER A 68 13.09 10.63 11.36
C SER A 68 12.67 10.85 12.81
N VAL A 69 13.64 10.81 13.73
CA VAL A 69 13.38 11.07 15.15
C VAL A 69 12.98 12.52 15.35
N ASP A 70 13.67 13.43 14.66
CA ASP A 70 13.32 14.86 14.64
C ASP A 70 11.87 15.08 14.21
N ASP A 71 11.41 14.41 13.14
CA ASP A 71 10.02 14.54 12.67
C ASP A 71 9.03 14.06 13.74
N ILE A 72 9.33 12.94 14.42
CA ILE A 72 8.46 12.36 15.44
C ILE A 72 8.44 13.22 16.71
N SER A 73 9.62 13.68 17.16
CA SER A 73 9.77 14.52 18.35
C SER A 73 9.13 15.89 18.18
N GLN A 74 9.32 16.55 17.02
CA GLN A 74 8.70 17.85 16.74
C GLN A 74 7.17 17.74 16.61
N ASN A 75 6.66 16.65 16.04
CA ASN A 75 5.22 16.43 15.85
C ASN A 75 4.55 15.64 16.99
N LEU A 76 5.25 15.38 18.09
CA LEU A 76 4.77 14.55 19.19
C LEU A 76 3.37 14.96 19.72
N PRO A 77 3.04 16.26 19.90
CA PRO A 77 1.70 16.67 20.32
C PRO A 77 0.61 16.30 19.31
N SER A 78 0.90 16.46 18.01
CA SER A 78 -0.01 16.14 16.90
C SER A 78 -0.20 14.62 16.75
N ILE A 79 0.86 13.84 16.92
CA ILE A 79 0.81 12.38 16.94
C ILE A 79 -0.02 11.90 18.12
N ARG A 80 0.21 12.44 19.32
CA ARG A 80 -0.57 12.12 20.53
C ARG A 80 -2.06 12.40 20.34
N LYS A 81 -2.40 13.56 19.80
CA LYS A 81 -3.78 13.90 19.45
C LYS A 81 -4.37 12.90 18.45
N SER A 82 -3.60 12.51 17.43
CA SER A 82 -4.02 11.56 16.42
C SER A 82 -4.28 10.15 16.99
N CYS A 83 -3.39 9.65 17.84
CA CYS A 83 -3.58 8.39 18.56
C CYS A 83 -4.84 8.42 19.43
N LEU A 84 -5.04 9.50 20.21
CA LEU A 84 -6.20 9.65 21.08
C LEU A 84 -7.52 9.64 20.29
N LEU A 85 -7.60 10.41 19.20
CA LEU A 85 -8.80 10.51 18.37
C LEU A 85 -9.14 9.18 17.67
N ARG A 86 -8.13 8.39 17.31
CA ARG A 86 -8.29 7.04 16.73
C ARG A 86 -8.60 5.96 17.78
N GLY A 87 -8.39 6.24 19.06
CA GLY A 87 -8.48 5.24 20.13
C GLY A 87 -7.31 4.26 20.16
N ILE A 88 -6.15 4.68 19.65
CA ILE A 88 -4.92 3.88 19.63
C ILE A 88 -4.12 4.18 20.90
N ASN A 89 -3.82 3.13 21.69
CA ASN A 89 -3.02 3.24 22.90
C ASN A 89 -1.55 2.88 22.60
N ILE A 90 -0.67 3.89 22.62
CA ILE A 90 0.77 3.74 22.39
C ILE A 90 1.52 4.62 23.38
N ASP A 91 2.58 4.08 23.97
CA ASP A 91 3.51 4.82 24.80
C ASP A 91 4.50 5.61 23.92
N LEU A 92 4.12 6.84 23.59
CA LEU A 92 4.90 7.70 22.70
C LEU A 92 6.19 8.21 23.34
N GLU A 93 6.23 8.40 24.67
CA GLU A 93 7.43 8.92 25.36
C GLU A 93 8.53 7.86 25.35
N ASN A 94 8.20 6.62 25.70
CA ASN A 94 9.14 5.51 25.62
C ASN A 94 9.67 5.28 24.18
N ILE A 95 8.82 5.48 23.16
CA ILE A 95 9.27 5.37 21.76
C ILE A 95 10.28 6.46 21.41
N VAL A 96 10.04 7.71 21.84
CA VAL A 96 10.97 8.82 21.59
C VAL A 96 12.31 8.57 22.29
N ASP A 97 12.28 8.14 23.56
CA ASP A 97 13.50 7.84 24.32
C ASP A 97 14.33 6.75 23.65
N LEU A 98 13.69 5.65 23.25
CA LEU A 98 14.37 4.55 22.57
C LEU A 98 14.85 4.94 21.16
N LEU A 99 14.14 5.83 20.45
CA LEU A 99 14.56 6.37 19.16
C LEU A 99 15.80 7.26 19.29
N GLN A 100 15.86 8.12 20.32
CA GLN A 100 17.06 8.91 20.62
C GLN A 100 18.24 8.02 20.99
N GLN A 101 17.99 6.96 21.78
CA GLN A 101 19.01 5.95 22.07
C GLN A 101 19.51 5.29 20.77
N LEU A 102 18.59 4.90 19.87
CA LEU A 102 18.94 4.29 18.60
C LEU A 102 19.80 5.21 17.72
N GLU A 103 19.50 6.51 17.67
CA GLU A 103 20.31 7.49 16.92
C GLU A 103 21.69 7.69 17.53
N SER A 104 21.79 7.76 18.85
CA SER A 104 23.06 7.83 19.57
C SER A 104 23.94 6.62 19.25
N GLU A 105 23.37 5.41 19.34
CA GLU A 105 24.06 4.16 19.03
C GLU A 105 24.47 4.06 17.54
N ARG A 106 23.64 4.58 16.62
CA ARG A 106 23.99 4.68 15.19
C ARG A 106 25.16 5.64 14.95
N SER A 107 25.18 6.79 15.62
CA SER A 107 26.25 7.77 15.51
C SER A 107 27.57 7.21 16.07
N GLU A 108 27.51 6.58 17.25
CA GLU A 108 28.65 5.90 17.87
C GLU A 108 29.18 4.79 16.96
N PHE A 109 28.31 3.92 16.44
CA PHE A 109 28.68 2.85 15.52
C PHE A 109 29.33 3.38 14.24
N LYS A 110 28.79 4.46 13.66
CA LYS A 110 29.38 5.12 12.49
C LYS A 110 30.79 5.63 12.80
N SER A 111 31.00 6.26 13.95
CA SER A 111 32.33 6.72 14.39
C SER A 111 33.32 5.56 14.58
N PHE A 112 32.84 4.39 15.03
CA PHE A 112 33.69 3.20 15.14
C PHE A 112 34.05 2.62 13.78
N VAL A 113 33.14 2.61 12.81
CA VAL A 113 33.44 2.19 11.43
C VAL A 113 34.46 3.13 10.78
N GLU A 114 34.34 4.44 10.97
CA GLU A 114 35.33 5.42 10.46
C GLU A 114 36.72 5.19 11.08
N LYS A 115 36.80 4.93 12.39
CA LYS A 115 38.05 4.58 13.06
C LYS A 115 38.62 3.24 12.58
N ASP A 116 37.78 2.24 12.31
CA ASP A 116 38.21 0.95 11.73
C ASP A 116 38.90 1.16 10.37
N HIS A 117 38.31 2.02 9.53
CA HIS A 117 38.93 2.39 8.26
C HIS A 117 40.31 3.07 8.45
N GLN A 118 40.46 3.95 9.44
CA GLN A 118 41.75 4.56 9.79
C GLN A 118 42.78 3.52 10.23
N TYR A 119 42.41 2.58 11.12
CA TYR A 119 43.30 1.47 11.50
C TYR A 119 43.75 0.64 10.29
N ILE A 120 42.83 0.34 9.37
CA ILE A 120 43.15 -0.42 8.14
C ILE A 120 44.13 0.34 7.25
N GLU A 121 43.99 1.66 7.12
CA GLU A 121 44.92 2.49 6.35
C GLU A 121 46.30 2.58 7.01
N GLU A 122 46.36 2.78 8.33
CA GLU A 122 47.62 2.80 9.09
C GLU A 122 48.34 1.45 9.03
N LEU A 123 47.61 0.34 9.14
CA LEU A 123 48.19 -1.00 9.00
C LEU A 123 48.79 -1.22 7.61
N LYS A 124 48.14 -0.74 6.54
CA LYS A 124 48.71 -0.80 5.17
C LYS A 124 49.97 0.06 5.05
N HIS A 125 49.97 1.25 5.65
CA HIS A 125 51.13 2.13 5.64
C HIS A 125 52.32 1.51 6.40
N LEU A 126 52.12 1.04 7.62
CA LEU A 126 53.18 0.39 8.41
C LEU A 126 53.72 -0.87 7.72
N HIS A 127 52.87 -1.61 7.01
CA HIS A 127 53.30 -2.76 6.22
C HIS A 127 54.20 -2.35 5.04
N SER A 128 53.99 -1.17 4.45
CA SER A 128 54.86 -0.64 3.38
C SER A 128 56.21 -0.12 3.89
N VAL A 129 56.28 0.32 5.14
CA VAL A 129 57.48 0.90 5.77
C VAL A 129 58.35 -0.17 6.49
N ASN A 130 57.91 -1.44 6.52
CA ASN A 130 58.61 -2.56 7.17
C ASN A 130 58.90 -2.36 8.68
N ASP A 131 58.07 -1.62 9.41
CA ASP A 131 58.17 -1.50 10.88
C ASP A 131 57.40 -2.63 11.58
N GLU A 132 58.06 -3.78 11.77
CA GLU A 132 57.44 -4.97 12.37
C GLU A 132 57.00 -4.79 13.83
N SER A 133 57.70 -3.93 14.58
CA SER A 133 57.43 -3.72 16.00
C SER A 133 56.10 -3.00 16.21
N ARG A 134 55.90 -1.91 15.47
CA ARG A 134 54.69 -1.08 15.52
C ARG A 134 53.50 -1.72 14.81
N LEU A 135 53.78 -2.55 13.81
CA LEU A 135 52.76 -3.33 13.12
C LEU A 135 52.13 -4.39 14.03
N ASN A 136 52.93 -5.07 14.87
CA ASN A 136 52.41 -6.06 15.81
C ASN A 136 51.63 -5.43 16.97
N SER A 137 52.03 -4.24 17.45
CA SER A 137 51.25 -3.52 18.47
C SER A 137 49.92 -3.04 17.91
N LEU A 138 49.92 -2.40 16.72
CA LEU A 138 48.70 -1.88 16.11
C LEU A 138 47.71 -2.99 15.75
N LYS A 139 48.18 -4.17 15.34
CA LYS A 139 47.32 -5.34 15.12
C LYS A 139 46.56 -5.75 16.39
N LYS A 140 47.22 -5.76 17.56
CA LYS A 140 46.56 -6.09 18.83
C LYS A 140 45.53 -5.04 19.22
N GLU A 141 45.86 -3.77 19.07
CA GLU A 141 44.91 -2.66 19.31
C GLU A 141 43.71 -2.75 18.36
N HIS A 142 43.95 -3.08 17.09
CA HIS A 142 42.89 -3.28 16.11
C HIS A 142 42.01 -4.49 16.47
N GLU A 143 42.58 -5.62 16.89
CA GLU A 143 41.81 -6.78 17.36
C GLU A 143 40.90 -6.46 18.56
N GLU A 144 41.41 -5.73 19.56
CA GLU A 144 40.62 -5.24 20.69
C GLU A 144 39.51 -4.28 20.25
N PHE A 145 39.83 -3.39 19.30
CA PHE A 145 38.87 -2.45 18.73
C PHE A 145 37.75 -3.15 17.95
N ILE A 146 38.07 -4.20 17.18
CA ILE A 146 37.09 -5.03 16.48
C ILE A 146 36.11 -5.68 17.45
N ASN A 147 36.56 -6.09 18.65
CA ASN A 147 35.66 -6.62 19.67
C ASN A 147 34.71 -5.55 20.22
N LYS A 148 35.19 -4.32 20.43
CA LYS A 148 34.32 -3.18 20.79
C LYS A 148 33.30 -2.87 19.70
N LEU A 149 33.73 -2.89 18.43
CA LEU A 149 32.87 -2.67 17.26
C LEU A 149 31.76 -3.73 17.19
N LYS A 150 32.10 -5.00 17.41
CA LYS A 150 31.09 -6.08 17.47
C LYS A 150 30.08 -5.87 18.59
N SER A 151 30.53 -5.52 19.80
CA SER A 151 29.62 -5.27 20.92
C SER A 151 28.70 -4.08 20.66
N ALA A 152 29.23 -2.98 20.09
CA ALA A 152 28.43 -1.83 19.70
C ALA A 152 27.38 -2.19 18.63
N LYS A 153 27.75 -3.05 17.66
CA LYS A 153 26.84 -3.55 16.64
C LYS A 153 25.72 -4.41 17.22
N GLU A 154 26.03 -5.29 18.17
CA GLU A 154 25.03 -6.14 18.84
C GLU A 154 24.04 -5.28 19.62
N LYS A 155 24.54 -4.30 20.39
CA LYS A 155 23.70 -3.34 21.13
C LYS A 155 22.76 -2.57 20.21
N LEU A 156 23.29 -2.05 19.09
CA LEU A 156 22.49 -1.36 18.07
C LEU A 156 21.36 -2.26 17.55
N HIS A 157 21.67 -3.52 17.23
CA HIS A 157 20.67 -4.46 16.75
C HIS A 157 19.60 -4.79 17.79
N ASP A 158 19.97 -4.95 19.07
CA ASP A 158 19.02 -5.17 20.16
C ASP A 158 18.03 -4.00 20.26
N THR A 159 18.53 -2.76 20.20
CA THR A 159 17.69 -1.55 20.22
C THR A 159 16.79 -1.48 18.99
N GLU A 160 17.27 -1.81 17.79
CA GLU A 160 16.44 -1.86 16.58
C GLU A 160 15.28 -2.85 16.68
N GLU A 161 15.54 -4.04 17.23
CA GLU A 161 14.52 -5.08 17.40
C GLU A 161 13.42 -4.66 18.40
N LEU A 162 13.75 -3.83 19.37
CA LEU A 162 12.80 -3.28 20.32
C LEU A 162 11.98 -2.12 19.74
N VAL A 163 12.64 -1.19 19.04
CA VAL A 163 12.04 0.08 18.60
C VAL A 163 11.18 -0.06 17.34
N LEU A 164 11.68 -0.77 16.32
CA LEU A 164 11.02 -0.80 15.01
C LEU A 164 9.57 -1.31 15.05
N PRO A 165 9.22 -2.37 15.82
CA PRO A 165 7.84 -2.80 15.96
C PRO A 165 6.93 -1.78 16.65
N MET A 166 7.48 -0.90 17.51
CA MET A 166 6.71 0.15 18.17
C MET A 166 6.48 1.33 17.21
N VAL A 167 7.52 1.76 16.49
CA VAL A 167 7.43 2.82 15.46
C VAL A 167 6.41 2.47 14.39
N LYS A 168 6.36 1.20 13.96
CA LYS A 168 5.35 0.70 13.00
C LYS A 168 3.92 1.03 13.40
N LYS A 169 3.62 1.06 14.71
CA LYS A 169 2.25 1.28 15.22
C LYS A 169 1.84 2.75 15.20
N ILE A 170 2.79 3.68 15.06
CA ILE A 170 2.48 5.11 15.00
C ILE A 170 1.61 5.36 13.77
N PRO A 171 0.39 5.91 13.92
CA PRO A 171 -0.49 6.20 12.80
C PRO A 171 -0.08 7.49 12.08
N ASN A 172 -0.67 7.71 10.92
CA ASN A 172 -0.59 8.97 10.19
C ASN A 172 -1.30 10.09 10.96
N LEU A 173 -0.83 11.31 10.74
CA LEU A 173 -1.43 12.53 11.27
C LEU A 173 -2.82 12.73 10.68
N ILE A 174 -3.76 13.12 11.53
CA ILE A 174 -5.12 13.44 11.11
C ILE A 174 -5.13 14.83 10.46
N HIS A 175 -5.72 14.91 9.28
CA HIS A 175 -5.94 16.18 8.59
C HIS A 175 -6.89 17.09 9.37
N PHE A 176 -6.68 18.41 9.36
CA PHE A 176 -7.48 19.35 10.14
C PHE A 176 -8.96 19.43 9.71
N LEU A 177 -9.26 19.06 8.45
CA LEU A 177 -10.63 18.96 7.90
C LEU A 177 -11.35 17.65 8.27
N THR A 178 -10.69 16.71 8.94
CA THR A 178 -11.33 15.46 9.37
C THR A 178 -12.29 15.72 10.54
N PRO A 179 -13.59 15.41 10.41
CA PRO A 179 -14.58 15.76 11.44
C PRO A 179 -14.45 14.84 12.65
N LEU A 180 -14.71 15.35 13.87
CA LEU A 180 -14.59 14.54 15.10
C LEU A 180 -15.57 13.35 15.14
N LYS A 181 -16.74 13.53 14.54
CA LYS A 181 -17.75 12.49 14.32
C LYS A 181 -18.02 12.41 12.83
N SER A 182 -18.34 11.22 12.34
CA SER A 182 -18.65 11.05 10.93
C SER A 182 -19.89 11.88 10.60
N ASP A 183 -19.83 12.62 9.50
CA ASP A 183 -20.86 13.59 9.13
C ASP A 183 -21.31 13.36 7.69
N ILE A 184 -22.61 13.58 7.44
CA ILE A 184 -23.19 13.51 6.11
C ILE A 184 -23.12 14.91 5.51
N THR A 185 -22.22 15.09 4.55
CA THR A 185 -21.94 16.40 3.97
C THR A 185 -22.85 16.74 2.80
N GLU A 186 -23.29 15.72 2.04
CA GLU A 186 -24.12 15.89 0.85
C GLU A 186 -25.06 14.68 0.70
N GLU A 187 -26.29 14.90 0.25
CA GLU A 187 -27.27 13.86 -0.06
C GLU A 187 -27.93 14.14 -1.41
N TYR A 188 -27.96 13.13 -2.27
CA TYR A 188 -28.67 13.18 -3.54
C TYR A 188 -29.91 12.30 -3.49
N SER A 189 -31.07 12.91 -3.73
CA SER A 189 -32.39 12.27 -3.77
C SER A 189 -32.70 11.43 -2.52
N PRO A 190 -33.16 12.02 -1.40
CA PRO A 190 -33.39 11.31 -0.13
C PRO A 190 -34.54 10.29 -0.18
N ARG A 191 -35.20 10.10 -1.33
CA ARG A 191 -36.35 9.19 -1.48
C ARG A 191 -35.91 7.87 -2.14
N PRO A 192 -36.17 6.71 -1.52
CA PRO A 192 -35.95 5.42 -2.17
C PRO A 192 -36.79 5.31 -3.45
N THR A 193 -36.23 4.79 -4.54
CA THR A 193 -36.94 4.61 -5.83
C THR A 193 -38.12 3.64 -5.73
N CYS A 194 -38.08 2.69 -4.79
CA CYS A 194 -39.13 1.69 -4.59
C CYS A 194 -39.93 1.95 -3.29
N GLN A 195 -40.92 2.86 -3.34
CA GLN A 195 -41.80 3.15 -2.18
C GLN A 195 -43.11 2.34 -2.18
N ASN A 196 -43.48 1.73 -3.31
CA ASN A 196 -44.84 1.20 -3.52
C ASN A 196 -44.97 -0.30 -3.23
N PHE A 197 -43.88 -0.99 -2.87
CA PHE A 197 -43.88 -2.43 -2.58
C PHE A 197 -42.65 -2.84 -1.75
N VAL A 198 -42.69 -4.02 -1.14
CA VAL A 198 -41.57 -4.59 -0.39
C VAL A 198 -40.44 -4.93 -1.36
N SER A 199 -39.30 -4.26 -1.20
CA SER A 199 -38.14 -4.43 -2.08
C SER A 199 -37.47 -5.79 -1.84
N ALA A 200 -37.37 -6.59 -2.91
CA ALA A 200 -36.60 -7.83 -2.90
C ALA A 200 -35.10 -7.54 -3.02
N SER A 201 -34.28 -8.45 -2.50
CA SER A 201 -32.83 -8.38 -2.65
C SER A 201 -32.42 -8.68 -4.10
N HIS A 202 -31.27 -8.13 -4.53
CA HIS A 202 -30.71 -8.49 -5.85
C HIS A 202 -30.50 -10.00 -6.00
N VAL A 203 -30.24 -10.71 -4.91
CA VAL A 203 -30.11 -12.18 -4.90
C VAL A 203 -31.44 -12.86 -5.24
N GLU A 204 -32.55 -12.41 -4.66
CA GLU A 204 -33.89 -12.96 -4.93
C GLU A 204 -34.35 -12.65 -6.35
N ILE A 205 -34.13 -11.42 -6.80
CA ILE A 205 -34.46 -10.98 -8.16
C ILE A 205 -33.69 -11.83 -9.20
N CYS A 206 -32.38 -12.01 -8.98
CA CYS A 206 -31.54 -12.73 -9.92
C CYS A 206 -31.69 -14.26 -9.85
N LYS A 207 -32.29 -14.82 -8.78
CA LYS A 207 -32.62 -16.26 -8.72
C LYS A 207 -33.60 -16.66 -9.82
N GLN A 208 -34.57 -15.80 -10.13
CA GLN A 208 -35.59 -16.10 -11.15
C GLN A 208 -35.00 -16.09 -12.57
N THR A 209 -34.08 -15.16 -12.83
CA THR A 209 -33.50 -14.94 -14.17
C THR A 209 -32.18 -15.70 -14.40
N SER A 210 -31.62 -16.33 -13.36
CA SER A 210 -30.32 -17.00 -13.40
C SER A 210 -29.14 -16.12 -13.84
N LEU A 211 -29.26 -14.79 -13.70
CA LEU A 211 -28.23 -13.81 -14.09
C LEU A 211 -27.08 -13.72 -13.06
N LEU A 212 -27.33 -14.12 -11.81
CA LEU A 212 -26.35 -14.15 -10.73
C LEU A 212 -26.35 -15.53 -10.09
N LYS A 213 -25.17 -16.14 -9.96
CA LYS A 213 -24.97 -17.40 -9.23
C LYS A 213 -23.79 -17.26 -8.28
N PHE A 214 -23.99 -17.53 -7.00
CA PHE A 214 -22.89 -17.66 -6.06
C PHE A 214 -22.24 -19.05 -6.15
N SER A 215 -20.93 -19.10 -6.00
CA SER A 215 -20.21 -20.36 -5.92
C SER A 215 -20.50 -21.06 -4.60
N GLN A 216 -20.75 -22.36 -4.67
CA GLN A 216 -20.89 -23.22 -3.49
C GLN A 216 -19.53 -23.80 -3.06
N ASN A 217 -18.53 -23.75 -3.94
CA ASN A 217 -17.25 -24.48 -3.79
C ASN A 217 -16.07 -23.56 -3.45
N THR A 218 -16.27 -22.24 -3.50
CA THR A 218 -15.21 -21.24 -3.27
C THR A 218 -15.78 -20.12 -2.40
N ALA A 219 -14.95 -19.60 -1.50
CA ALA A 219 -15.39 -18.62 -0.50
C ALA A 219 -15.97 -17.36 -1.15
N LYS A 220 -17.31 -17.26 -1.17
CA LYS A 220 -18.08 -16.06 -1.53
C LYS A 220 -17.66 -15.41 -2.84
N THR A 221 -17.45 -16.23 -3.85
CA THR A 221 -17.32 -15.78 -5.23
C THR A 221 -18.65 -15.92 -5.96
N TYR A 222 -18.79 -15.21 -7.07
CA TYR A 222 -20.03 -15.15 -7.83
C TYR A 222 -19.73 -15.21 -9.33
N TYR A 223 -20.77 -15.53 -10.10
CA TYR A 223 -20.80 -15.52 -11.55
C TYR A 223 -21.94 -14.60 -11.99
N LEU A 224 -21.63 -13.63 -12.84
CA LEU A 224 -22.63 -12.85 -13.59
C LEU A 224 -22.81 -13.47 -14.98
N LYS A 225 -24.03 -13.40 -15.51
CA LYS A 225 -24.39 -13.91 -16.84
C LYS A 225 -25.25 -12.90 -17.58
N GLY A 226 -25.22 -12.98 -18.92
CA GLY A 226 -26.03 -12.15 -19.81
C GLY A 226 -25.88 -10.67 -19.48
N ALA A 227 -27.03 -9.97 -19.40
CA ALA A 227 -27.10 -8.53 -19.17
C ALA A 227 -26.31 -8.04 -17.94
N LEU A 228 -26.18 -8.82 -16.86
CA LEU A 228 -25.38 -8.39 -15.70
C LEU A 228 -23.87 -8.45 -15.95
N SER A 229 -23.42 -9.40 -16.78
CA SER A 229 -22.01 -9.48 -17.18
C SER A 229 -21.65 -8.35 -18.14
N GLU A 230 -22.55 -8.00 -19.06
CA GLU A 230 -22.40 -6.86 -19.96
C GLU A 230 -22.44 -5.54 -19.18
N LEU A 231 -23.31 -5.42 -18.17
CA LEU A 231 -23.36 -4.27 -17.28
C LEU A 231 -22.05 -4.06 -16.49
N GLU A 232 -21.40 -5.14 -16.04
CA GLU A 232 -20.08 -5.04 -15.41
C GLU A 232 -19.06 -4.39 -16.35
N LEU A 233 -19.06 -4.76 -17.63
CA LEU A 233 -18.18 -4.16 -18.65
C LEU A 233 -18.58 -2.70 -18.96
N ALA A 234 -19.86 -2.41 -19.11
CA ALA A 234 -20.36 -1.07 -19.39
C ALA A 234 -19.97 -0.07 -18.31
N ILE A 235 -20.10 -0.47 -17.03
CA ILE A 235 -19.68 0.36 -15.89
C ILE A 235 -18.15 0.60 -15.96
N GLN A 236 -17.35 -0.43 -16.28
CA GLN A 236 -15.91 -0.26 -16.45
C GLN A 236 -15.58 0.77 -17.53
N THR A 237 -16.19 0.63 -18.71
CA THR A 237 -16.00 1.51 -19.85
C THR A 237 -16.42 2.95 -19.54
N TYR A 238 -17.58 3.13 -18.88
CA TYR A 238 -18.09 4.44 -18.49
C TYR A 238 -17.11 5.21 -17.61
N PHE A 239 -16.68 4.61 -16.49
CA PHE A 239 -15.74 5.25 -15.58
C PHE A 239 -14.35 5.44 -16.22
N CYS A 240 -13.90 4.48 -17.04
CA CYS A 240 -12.63 4.59 -17.79
C CYS A 240 -12.61 5.81 -18.71
N ASN A 241 -13.68 6.04 -19.47
CA ASN A 241 -13.79 7.17 -20.38
C ASN A 241 -13.80 8.49 -19.60
N LYS A 242 -14.61 8.58 -18.54
CA LYS A 242 -14.68 9.75 -17.67
C LYS A 242 -13.34 10.09 -16.98
N LEU A 243 -12.60 9.08 -16.53
CA LEU A 243 -11.28 9.26 -15.91
C LEU A 243 -10.25 9.79 -16.92
N LYS A 244 -10.25 9.24 -18.15
CA LYS A 244 -9.38 9.74 -19.23
C LYS A 244 -9.70 11.18 -19.61
N GLU A 245 -10.99 11.52 -19.73
CA GLU A 245 -11.45 12.90 -19.96
C GLU A 245 -11.00 13.85 -18.84
N SER A 246 -10.92 13.34 -17.60
CA SER A 246 -10.44 14.07 -16.42
C SER A 246 -8.91 14.08 -16.28
N GLY A 247 -8.18 13.58 -17.28
CA GLY A 247 -6.71 13.64 -17.33
C GLY A 247 -5.98 12.54 -16.55
N TYR A 248 -6.66 11.46 -16.13
CA TYR A 248 -5.99 10.32 -15.53
C TYR A 248 -5.41 9.37 -16.59
N GLY A 249 -4.18 8.91 -16.36
CA GLY A 249 -3.56 7.86 -17.17
C GLY A 249 -4.07 6.47 -16.79
N ALA A 250 -4.33 5.61 -17.78
CA ALA A 250 -4.65 4.22 -17.52
C ALA A 250 -3.37 3.42 -17.22
N MET A 251 -3.39 2.59 -16.18
CA MET A 251 -2.31 1.68 -15.81
C MET A 251 -2.86 0.27 -15.60
N SER A 252 -2.15 -0.74 -16.12
CA SER A 252 -2.44 -2.15 -15.82
C SER A 252 -1.51 -2.60 -14.70
N CYS A 253 -2.04 -2.71 -13.49
CA CYS A 253 -1.24 -3.06 -12.32
C CYS A 253 -1.10 -4.58 -12.13
N VAL A 254 -0.18 -4.97 -11.23
CA VAL A 254 0.02 -6.37 -10.82
C VAL A 254 -1.08 -6.85 -9.88
N ASP A 255 -1.45 -8.14 -9.97
CA ASP A 255 -2.42 -8.74 -9.06
C ASP A 255 -1.80 -9.25 -7.75
N PHE A 256 -0.48 -9.39 -7.71
CA PHE A 256 0.27 -9.96 -6.60
C PHE A 256 1.36 -9.03 -6.08
N CYS A 257 1.46 -8.93 -4.76
CA CYS A 257 2.39 -8.04 -4.07
C CYS A 257 3.13 -8.77 -2.95
N LYS A 258 4.35 -8.32 -2.63
CA LYS A 258 5.12 -8.85 -1.51
C LYS A 258 4.63 -8.27 -0.17
N SER A 259 4.86 -8.99 0.92
CA SER A 259 4.44 -8.60 2.28
C SER A 259 4.78 -7.16 2.67
N PHE A 260 5.98 -6.66 2.32
CA PHE A 260 6.38 -5.30 2.68
C PHE A 260 5.44 -4.20 2.14
N LEU A 261 4.77 -4.45 1.01
CA LEU A 261 3.83 -3.50 0.41
C LEU A 261 2.52 -3.42 1.20
N LEU A 262 2.01 -4.57 1.66
CA LEU A 262 0.84 -4.64 2.55
C LEU A 262 1.14 -3.87 3.84
N GLU A 263 2.34 -4.09 4.40
CA GLU A 263 2.78 -3.38 5.59
C GLU A 263 2.98 -1.87 5.37
N ALA A 264 3.46 -1.46 4.19
CA ALA A 264 3.60 -0.05 3.85
C ALA A 264 2.25 0.69 3.82
N VAL A 265 1.18 0.02 3.37
CA VAL A 265 -0.20 0.56 3.39
C VAL A 265 -0.92 0.32 4.72
N GLY A 266 -0.24 -0.24 5.72
CA GLY A 266 -0.75 -0.37 7.09
C GLY A 266 -1.52 -1.66 7.36
N GLN A 267 -1.44 -2.65 6.47
CA GLN A 267 -1.99 -3.99 6.69
C GLN A 267 -0.98 -4.92 7.35
N ASP A 268 -1.48 -5.91 8.07
CA ASP A 268 -0.67 -7.00 8.59
C ASP A 268 -0.60 -8.14 7.56
N PRO A 269 0.56 -8.38 6.91
CA PRO A 269 0.71 -9.43 5.92
C PRO A 269 0.55 -10.84 6.49
N PHE A 270 0.59 -11.03 7.81
CA PHE A 270 0.40 -12.33 8.45
C PHE A 270 -1.04 -12.55 8.93
N SER A 271 -1.90 -11.54 8.81
CA SER A 271 -3.28 -11.62 9.26
C SER A 271 -4.19 -12.23 8.21
N VAL A 272 -4.84 -13.35 8.55
CA VAL A 272 -5.79 -14.05 7.67
C VAL A 272 -7.05 -13.24 7.32
N VAL A 273 -7.30 -12.13 8.03
CA VAL A 273 -8.42 -11.22 7.76
C VAL A 273 -8.02 -9.99 6.96
N GLN A 274 -6.72 -9.75 6.76
CA GLN A 274 -6.22 -8.60 5.98
C GLN A 274 -5.49 -9.02 4.70
N ALA A 275 -4.89 -10.21 4.68
CA ALA A 275 -4.06 -10.68 3.58
C ALA A 275 -4.51 -12.06 3.05
N ILE A 276 -4.31 -12.29 1.75
CA ILE A 276 -4.51 -13.59 1.10
C ILE A 276 -3.14 -14.06 0.57
N PRO A 277 -2.38 -14.85 1.34
CA PRO A 277 -1.11 -15.38 0.88
C PRO A 277 -1.32 -16.42 -0.24
N ILE A 278 -0.56 -16.29 -1.33
CA ILE A 278 -0.53 -17.26 -2.44
C ILE A 278 0.30 -18.48 -2.03
N GLU A 279 1.39 -18.23 -1.30
CA GLU A 279 2.30 -19.25 -0.83
C GLU A 279 2.37 -19.22 0.70
N LYS A 280 2.38 -20.40 1.32
CA LYS A 280 2.59 -20.52 2.77
C LYS A 280 4.06 -20.37 3.18
N LYS A 281 4.98 -20.50 2.22
CA LYS A 281 6.41 -20.46 2.48
C LYS A 281 6.86 -19.00 2.53
N VAL A 282 7.50 -18.63 3.63
CA VAL A 282 8.15 -17.33 3.77
C VAL A 282 9.55 -17.42 3.18
N GLU A 283 9.80 -16.74 2.07
CA GLU A 283 11.12 -16.70 1.45
C GLU A 283 11.83 -15.40 1.83
N ARG A 284 12.93 -15.51 2.60
CA ARG A 284 13.74 -14.36 3.05
C ARG A 284 12.90 -13.24 3.70
N GLY A 285 11.95 -13.62 4.56
CA GLY A 285 11.08 -12.69 5.28
C GLY A 285 9.93 -12.09 4.46
N GLN A 286 9.71 -12.54 3.22
CA GLN A 286 8.63 -12.05 2.35
C GLN A 286 7.70 -13.21 1.95
N MET A 287 6.41 -12.93 1.84
CA MET A 287 5.42 -13.80 1.19
C MET A 287 4.83 -13.06 -0.01
N LEU A 288 4.27 -13.82 -0.94
CA LEU A 288 3.49 -13.28 -2.05
C LEU A 288 2.00 -13.30 -1.69
N HIS A 289 1.33 -12.15 -1.85
CA HIS A 289 -0.08 -11.94 -1.52
C HIS A 289 -0.88 -11.59 -2.75
N LEU A 290 -2.11 -12.09 -2.82
CA LEU A 290 -3.09 -11.73 -3.82
C LEU A 290 -3.84 -10.47 -3.36
N VAL A 291 -3.61 -9.35 -4.04
CA VAL A 291 -4.21 -8.04 -3.72
C VAL A 291 -5.15 -7.57 -4.84
N GLY A 292 -4.83 -7.93 -6.09
CA GLY A 292 -5.54 -7.56 -7.31
C GLY A 292 -5.08 -6.22 -7.90
N GLY A 293 -5.14 -6.09 -9.23
CA GLY A 293 -4.65 -4.90 -9.95
C GLY A 293 -5.40 -3.60 -9.65
N ALA A 294 -6.62 -3.66 -9.11
CA ALA A 294 -7.37 -2.48 -8.65
C ALA A 294 -7.20 -2.28 -7.14
N SER A 295 -5.95 -2.15 -6.70
CA SER A 295 -5.58 -2.03 -5.29
C SER A 295 -4.47 -1.01 -5.08
N LEU A 296 -4.45 -0.38 -3.89
CA LEU A 296 -3.41 0.57 -3.51
C LEU A 296 -2.03 -0.11 -3.46
N GLU A 297 -2.00 -1.35 -2.99
CA GLU A 297 -0.82 -2.21 -2.88
C GLU A 297 -0.14 -2.40 -4.24
N ALA A 298 -0.94 -2.57 -5.30
CA ALA A 298 -0.44 -2.74 -6.66
C ALA A 298 0.15 -1.44 -7.22
N PHE A 299 -0.44 -0.28 -6.91
CA PHE A 299 0.16 1.02 -7.22
C PHE A 299 1.47 1.23 -6.43
N CYS A 300 1.47 0.89 -5.14
CA CYS A 300 2.65 1.00 -4.28
C CYS A 300 3.84 0.17 -4.79
N ALA A 301 3.58 -0.98 -5.43
CA ALA A 301 4.61 -1.77 -6.08
C ALA A 301 5.36 -0.98 -7.17
N TYR A 302 4.62 -0.18 -7.97
CA TYR A 302 5.19 0.68 -9.00
C TYR A 302 5.94 1.89 -8.42
N LEU A 303 5.44 2.45 -7.31
CA LEU A 303 6.00 3.66 -6.68
C LEU A 303 7.27 3.42 -5.83
N THR A 304 7.61 2.17 -5.53
CA THR A 304 8.71 1.84 -4.63
C THR A 304 10.05 2.32 -5.19
N ASN A 305 10.80 3.12 -4.41
CA ASN A 305 12.06 3.77 -4.79
C ASN A 305 11.96 4.68 -6.04
N MET A 306 10.77 5.16 -6.40
CA MET A 306 10.58 6.05 -7.53
C MET A 306 11.00 7.49 -7.14
N ASN A 307 11.71 8.18 -8.03
CA ASN A 307 11.95 9.62 -7.94
C ASN A 307 11.27 10.32 -9.12
N ILE A 308 10.29 11.17 -8.83
CA ILE A 308 9.42 11.82 -9.80
C ILE A 308 9.92 13.24 -10.06
N SER A 309 10.00 13.66 -11.32
CA SER A 309 10.32 15.06 -11.63
C SER A 309 9.19 15.97 -11.13
N LYS A 310 9.52 17.12 -10.54
CA LYS A 310 8.54 18.09 -10.06
C LYS A 310 7.51 18.53 -11.12
N ALA A 311 7.94 18.62 -12.37
CA ALA A 311 7.08 18.97 -13.51
C ALA A 311 6.05 17.88 -13.86
N GLY A 312 6.26 16.64 -13.40
CA GLY A 312 5.34 15.52 -13.59
C GLY A 312 4.26 15.42 -12.52
N LEU A 313 4.25 16.31 -11.53
CA LEU A 313 3.24 16.36 -10.47
C LEU A 313 2.20 17.46 -10.76
N PRO A 314 0.90 17.23 -10.48
CA PRO A 314 0.33 16.00 -9.94
C PRO A 314 0.27 14.87 -10.97
N MET A 315 0.66 13.66 -10.55
CA MET A 315 0.68 12.47 -11.40
C MET A 315 -0.55 11.62 -11.10
N ARG A 316 -1.45 11.49 -12.08
CA ARG A 316 -2.76 10.86 -11.93
C ARG A 316 -2.86 9.55 -12.72
N TYR A 317 -3.14 8.45 -12.04
CA TYR A 317 -3.34 7.14 -12.66
C TYR A 317 -4.59 6.44 -12.15
N PHE A 318 -5.17 5.58 -12.98
CA PHE A 318 -6.20 4.63 -12.57
C PHE A 318 -5.91 3.23 -13.11
N SER A 319 -6.40 2.22 -12.39
CA SER A 319 -6.29 0.82 -12.77
C SER A 319 -7.64 0.14 -12.64
N ILE A 320 -8.00 -0.61 -13.67
CA ILE A 320 -9.20 -1.45 -13.72
C ILE A 320 -8.75 -2.88 -13.47
N GLY A 321 -9.40 -3.58 -12.55
CA GLY A 321 -9.02 -4.94 -12.25
C GLY A 321 -9.79 -5.53 -11.08
N ARG A 322 -9.28 -6.66 -10.58
CA ARG A 322 -9.83 -7.29 -9.39
C ARG A 322 -9.25 -6.62 -8.13
N ARG A 323 -9.99 -6.71 -7.04
CA ARG A 323 -9.54 -6.48 -5.67
C ARG A 323 -9.96 -7.67 -4.83
N TYR A 324 -9.09 -8.10 -3.93
CA TYR A 324 -9.35 -9.20 -3.03
C TYR A 324 -9.42 -8.70 -1.59
N ASN A 325 -10.52 -9.00 -0.89
CA ASN A 325 -10.77 -8.57 0.47
C ASN A 325 -10.90 -9.79 1.40
N ALA A 326 -9.82 -10.09 2.11
CA ALA A 326 -9.73 -11.23 3.03
C ALA A 326 -10.79 -11.18 4.14
N ALA A 327 -11.16 -9.98 4.62
CA ALA A 327 -12.11 -9.82 5.71
C ALA A 327 -13.51 -10.36 5.37
N ASN A 328 -13.85 -10.38 4.08
CA ASN A 328 -15.15 -10.86 3.62
C ASN A 328 -15.31 -12.38 3.73
N CYS A 329 -14.21 -13.14 3.82
CA CYS A 329 -14.24 -14.59 4.02
C CYS A 329 -15.00 -15.00 5.29
N GLN A 330 -14.97 -14.17 6.34
CA GLN A 330 -15.59 -14.47 7.64
C GLN A 330 -17.03 -13.99 7.77
N ARG A 331 -17.53 -13.18 6.83
CA ARG A 331 -18.93 -12.69 6.88
C ARG A 331 -19.91 -13.84 6.66
N THR A 332 -21.16 -13.72 7.08
CA THR A 332 -22.17 -14.78 6.89
C THR A 332 -23.07 -14.58 5.67
N SER A 333 -23.23 -13.34 5.21
CA SER A 333 -24.09 -13.00 4.05
C SER A 333 -23.52 -13.48 2.71
N PHE A 334 -24.40 -13.95 1.83
CA PHE A 334 -24.09 -14.23 0.43
C PHE A 334 -24.81 -13.20 -0.45
N ASP A 335 -24.12 -12.11 -0.71
CA ASP A 335 -24.59 -10.99 -1.53
C ASP A 335 -23.42 -10.37 -2.29
N LEU A 336 -23.69 -9.51 -3.28
CA LEU A 336 -22.65 -8.81 -4.03
C LEU A 336 -21.89 -7.77 -3.18
N PHE A 337 -22.39 -7.44 -1.99
CA PHE A 337 -21.80 -6.44 -1.09
C PHE A 337 -20.65 -6.99 -0.25
N THR A 338 -20.60 -8.31 -0.05
CA THR A 338 -19.64 -8.98 0.86
C THR A 338 -18.84 -10.07 0.17
N VAL A 339 -18.62 -9.93 -1.14
CA VAL A 339 -17.80 -10.84 -1.95
C VAL A 339 -16.31 -10.69 -1.63
N VAL A 340 -15.56 -11.79 -1.70
CA VAL A 340 -14.10 -11.78 -1.45
C VAL A 340 -13.34 -11.17 -2.63
N GLN A 341 -13.82 -11.39 -3.85
CA GLN A 341 -13.26 -10.82 -5.07
C GLN A 341 -14.27 -9.86 -5.68
N SER A 342 -13.88 -8.62 -5.92
CA SER A 342 -14.70 -7.64 -6.66
C SER A 342 -13.92 -7.02 -7.80
N SER A 343 -14.62 -6.63 -8.87
CA SER A 343 -14.04 -5.76 -9.90
C SER A 343 -14.17 -4.31 -9.45
N ASN A 344 -13.07 -3.57 -9.51
CA ASN A 344 -13.01 -2.18 -9.08
C ASN A 344 -12.22 -1.34 -10.08
N ILE A 345 -12.40 -0.03 -9.94
CA ILE A 345 -11.51 0.95 -10.53
C ILE A 345 -10.88 1.73 -9.39
N HIS A 346 -9.57 1.61 -9.25
CA HIS A 346 -8.80 2.27 -8.21
C HIS A 346 -7.96 3.38 -8.84
N CYS A 347 -7.99 4.56 -8.24
CA CYS A 347 -7.26 5.74 -8.72
C CYS A 347 -6.21 6.15 -7.70
N LEU A 348 -5.12 6.71 -8.20
CA LEU A 348 -4.01 7.23 -7.44
C LEU A 348 -3.58 8.57 -8.03
N THR A 349 -3.41 9.56 -7.17
CA THR A 349 -2.75 10.82 -7.49
C THR A 349 -1.57 11.05 -6.55
N LEU A 350 -0.39 11.29 -7.12
CA LEU A 350 0.77 11.77 -6.36
C LEU A 350 0.89 13.29 -6.50
N CYS A 351 1.13 13.95 -5.36
CA CYS A 351 1.19 15.38 -5.20
C CYS A 351 2.54 15.81 -4.61
N LYS A 352 2.91 17.07 -4.83
CA LYS A 352 4.17 17.64 -4.31
C LYS A 352 4.12 17.97 -2.81
N ASP A 353 2.96 18.36 -2.31
CA ASP A 353 2.75 18.91 -0.97
C ASP A 353 1.28 18.76 -0.54
N GLY A 354 0.99 19.11 0.72
CA GLY A 354 -0.35 19.00 1.29
C GLY A 354 -1.38 19.94 0.64
N HIS A 355 -0.96 21.08 0.09
CA HIS A 355 -1.89 21.99 -0.59
C HIS A 355 -2.36 21.38 -1.93
N SER A 356 -1.43 20.84 -2.71
CA SER A 356 -1.75 20.08 -3.91
C SER A 356 -2.58 18.83 -3.58
N GLU A 357 -2.31 18.15 -2.45
CA GLU A 357 -3.14 17.04 -1.98
C GLU A 357 -4.59 17.46 -1.69
N ASP A 358 -4.80 18.64 -1.11
CA ASP A 358 -6.15 19.19 -0.86
C ASP A 358 -6.95 19.44 -2.13
N GLU A 359 -6.31 20.06 -3.13
CA GLU A 359 -6.94 20.31 -4.43
C GLU A 359 -7.29 19.00 -5.15
N GLU A 360 -6.37 18.03 -5.17
CA GLU A 360 -6.58 16.73 -5.82
C GLU A 360 -7.61 15.87 -5.10
N PHE A 361 -7.65 15.91 -3.77
CA PHE A 361 -8.64 15.19 -2.99
C PHE A 361 -10.06 15.67 -3.28
N GLU A 362 -10.27 17.00 -3.31
CA GLU A 362 -11.58 17.55 -3.61
C GLU A 362 -11.94 17.38 -5.10
N SER A 363 -10.98 17.57 -6.02
CA SER A 363 -11.20 17.32 -7.45
C SER A 363 -11.61 15.88 -7.73
N PHE A 364 -10.90 14.90 -7.16
CA PHE A 364 -11.26 13.49 -7.33
C PHE A 364 -12.60 13.15 -6.68
N PHE A 365 -12.92 13.77 -5.55
CA PHE A 365 -14.21 13.60 -4.91
C PHE A 365 -15.36 14.15 -5.77
N GLN A 366 -15.22 15.36 -6.31
CA GLN A 366 -16.21 15.97 -7.21
C GLN A 366 -16.39 15.15 -8.50
N PHE A 367 -15.30 14.58 -9.03
CA PHE A 367 -15.36 13.61 -10.13
C PHE A 367 -16.26 12.41 -9.77
N ILE A 368 -16.01 11.77 -8.63
CA ILE A 368 -16.83 10.65 -8.14
C ILE A 368 -18.29 11.09 -8.02
N PHE A 369 -18.56 12.18 -7.30
CA PHE A 369 -19.91 12.69 -7.11
C PHE A 369 -20.66 12.89 -8.45
N SER A 370 -20.00 13.51 -9.44
CA SER A 370 -20.58 13.73 -10.76
C SER A 370 -20.94 12.43 -11.48
N CYS A 371 -20.09 11.39 -11.37
CA CYS A 371 -20.35 10.09 -11.97
C CYS A 371 -21.59 9.41 -11.36
N TYR A 372 -21.75 9.47 -10.04
CA TYR A 372 -22.88 8.83 -9.36
C TYR A 372 -24.22 9.57 -9.56
N ASN A 373 -24.18 10.88 -9.81
CA ASN A 373 -25.36 11.66 -10.18
C ASN A 373 -26.04 11.16 -11.47
N ASP A 374 -25.29 10.54 -12.38
CA ASP A 374 -25.81 10.01 -13.64
C ASP A 374 -26.62 8.72 -13.46
N PHE A 375 -26.37 7.94 -12.41
CA PHE A 375 -27.08 6.68 -12.14
C PHE A 375 -28.50 6.87 -11.61
N LYS A 376 -28.86 8.08 -11.16
CA LYS A 376 -30.19 8.42 -10.61
C LYS A 376 -30.64 7.53 -9.43
N ILE A 377 -29.69 6.96 -8.69
CA ILE A 377 -29.94 6.21 -7.46
C ILE A 377 -29.67 7.11 -6.25
N PRO A 378 -30.46 7.06 -5.17
CA PRO A 378 -30.15 7.77 -3.93
C PRO A 378 -28.77 7.42 -3.39
N PHE A 379 -27.98 8.45 -3.10
CA PHE A 379 -26.67 8.30 -2.49
C PHE A 379 -26.38 9.46 -1.54
N ARG A 380 -25.41 9.26 -0.65
CA ARG A 380 -24.93 10.28 0.27
C ARG A 380 -23.42 10.24 0.38
N VAL A 381 -22.88 11.34 0.89
CA VAL A 381 -21.45 11.53 1.11
C VAL A 381 -21.21 11.56 2.60
N VAL A 382 -20.33 10.68 3.07
CA VAL A 382 -19.95 10.60 4.48
C VAL A 382 -18.48 10.97 4.62
N ASN A 383 -18.21 12.02 5.38
CA ASN A 383 -16.86 12.36 5.79
C ASN A 383 -16.54 11.60 7.09
N CYS A 384 -15.51 10.76 7.07
CA CYS A 384 -15.27 9.79 8.14
C CYS A 384 -14.56 10.41 9.35
N SER A 385 -14.99 10.03 10.55
CA SER A 385 -14.29 10.38 11.78
C SER A 385 -12.94 9.66 11.92
N PRO A 386 -12.02 10.19 12.75
CA PRO A 386 -10.72 9.57 13.01
C PRO A 386 -10.77 8.09 13.41
N ARG A 387 -11.80 7.67 14.16
CA ARG A 387 -11.96 6.26 14.59
C ARG A 387 -12.22 5.31 13.42
N ASN A 388 -12.75 5.82 12.31
CA ASN A 388 -13.08 5.02 11.13
C ASN A 388 -11.98 5.09 10.05
N LEU A 389 -10.93 5.88 10.26
CA LEU A 389 -9.79 5.96 9.34
C LEU A 389 -8.87 4.76 9.52
N ASN A 390 -8.34 4.24 8.41
CA ASN A 390 -7.15 3.39 8.46
C ASN A 390 -5.99 4.17 9.11
N ALA A 391 -5.12 3.47 9.84
CA ALA A 391 -3.94 4.06 10.46
C ALA A 391 -3.05 4.84 9.48
N THR A 392 -3.08 4.51 8.19
CA THR A 392 -2.31 5.20 7.14
C THR A 392 -3.00 6.40 6.50
N GLU A 393 -4.28 6.64 6.75
CA GLU A 393 -5.06 7.74 6.16
C GLU A 393 -5.01 8.99 7.02
N SER A 394 -4.88 10.18 6.43
CA SER A 394 -5.02 11.46 7.13
C SER A 394 -6.47 11.95 7.15
N ARG A 395 -7.23 11.65 6.09
CA ARG A 395 -8.67 11.91 5.91
C ARG A 395 -9.29 10.89 4.96
N HIS A 396 -10.60 10.71 5.04
CA HIS A 396 -11.35 9.79 4.19
C HIS A 396 -12.78 10.29 3.98
N LYS A 397 -13.21 10.37 2.72
CA LYS A 397 -14.61 10.57 2.32
C LYS A 397 -15.09 9.32 1.61
N GLN A 398 -16.29 8.85 1.90
CA GLN A 398 -16.92 7.77 1.16
C GLN A 398 -18.26 8.20 0.56
N LEU A 399 -18.55 7.68 -0.63
CA LEU A 399 -19.86 7.78 -1.25
C LEU A 399 -20.60 6.48 -0.98
N GLU A 400 -21.76 6.60 -0.36
CA GLU A 400 -22.61 5.48 0.00
C GLU A 400 -23.91 5.51 -0.81
N ILE A 401 -24.27 4.39 -1.43
CA ILE A 401 -25.46 4.24 -2.26
C ILE A 401 -26.55 3.48 -1.49
N TRP A 402 -27.81 3.86 -1.68
CA TRP A 402 -28.93 3.25 -0.96
C TRP A 402 -29.23 1.83 -1.47
N SER A 403 -29.38 0.88 -0.55
CA SER A 403 -29.93 -0.45 -0.80
C SER A 403 -31.34 -0.55 -0.20
N PRO A 404 -32.41 -0.60 -1.02
CA PRO A 404 -33.77 -0.71 -0.51
C PRO A 404 -34.07 -2.09 0.08
N ALA A 405 -33.38 -3.16 -0.33
CA ALA A 405 -33.57 -4.47 0.31
C ALA A 405 -32.98 -4.51 1.72
N LYS A 406 -31.81 -3.89 1.93
CA LYS A 406 -31.16 -3.82 3.25
C LYS A 406 -31.60 -2.64 4.11
N GLN A 407 -32.30 -1.66 3.53
CA GLN A 407 -32.71 -0.41 4.18
C GLN A 407 -31.50 0.33 4.80
N MET A 408 -30.39 0.37 4.07
CA MET A 408 -29.17 1.05 4.50
C MET A 408 -28.37 1.58 3.31
N TYR A 409 -27.52 2.57 3.59
CA TYR A 409 -26.51 3.05 2.66
C TYR A 409 -25.26 2.17 2.71
N LEU A 410 -24.70 1.85 1.54
CA LEU A 410 -23.54 0.97 1.37
C LEU A 410 -22.42 1.73 0.67
N SER A 411 -21.20 1.68 1.21
CA SER A 411 -20.02 2.30 0.61
C SER A 411 -19.71 1.65 -0.75
N VAL A 412 -19.70 2.45 -1.81
CA VAL A 412 -19.45 2.01 -3.20
C VAL A 412 -18.20 2.68 -3.80
N ALA A 413 -17.83 3.86 -3.29
CA ALA A 413 -16.63 4.59 -3.67
C ALA A 413 -16.06 5.33 -2.47
N HIS A 414 -14.77 5.65 -2.51
CA HIS A 414 -14.12 6.47 -1.48
C HIS A 414 -12.90 7.20 -2.02
N VAL A 415 -12.49 8.23 -1.30
CA VAL A 415 -11.26 8.99 -1.49
C VAL A 415 -10.56 9.13 -0.15
N SER A 416 -9.27 8.81 -0.13
CA SER A 416 -8.39 8.88 1.03
C SER A 416 -7.20 9.79 0.75
N GLY A 417 -6.95 10.73 1.67
CA GLY A 417 -5.69 11.47 1.73
C GLY A 417 -4.73 10.71 2.65
N ARG A 418 -3.44 10.68 2.29
CA ARG A 418 -2.41 9.93 3.03
C ARG A 418 -1.18 10.76 3.36
N GLY A 419 -1.13 12.02 2.96
CA GLY A 419 0.09 12.81 3.10
C GLY A 419 1.28 12.08 2.49
N ASP A 420 2.45 12.27 3.10
CA ASP A 420 3.70 11.60 2.73
C ASP A 420 3.89 10.22 3.41
N PHE A 421 2.92 9.73 4.19
CA PHE A 421 3.10 8.60 5.11
C PHE A 421 3.46 7.28 4.41
N VAL A 422 2.78 6.95 3.31
CA VAL A 422 3.08 5.75 2.51
C VAL A 422 4.34 5.97 1.68
N SER A 423 4.54 7.18 1.14
CA SER A 423 5.70 7.51 0.32
C SER A 423 7.02 7.45 1.11
N LYS A 424 7.05 7.86 2.39
CA LYS A 424 8.19 7.72 3.30
C LYS A 424 8.56 6.26 3.58
N ARG A 425 7.56 5.36 3.56
CA ARG A 425 7.79 3.91 3.73
C ARG A 425 8.33 3.24 2.48
N LEU A 426 7.88 3.71 1.31
CA LEU A 426 8.26 3.17 0.00
C LEU A 426 9.41 3.92 -0.68
N HIS A 427 9.91 4.98 -0.03
CA HIS A 427 10.90 5.89 -0.58
C HIS A 427 10.48 6.47 -1.95
N SER A 428 9.21 6.86 -2.06
CA SER A 428 8.65 7.54 -3.24
C SER A 428 8.86 9.04 -3.11
N THR A 429 9.78 9.57 -3.90
CA THR A 429 10.32 10.94 -3.78
C THR A 429 10.02 11.77 -5.02
N TYR A 430 10.23 13.08 -4.92
CA TYR A 430 10.29 13.95 -6.08
C TYR A 430 11.50 14.89 -6.00
N GLY A 431 11.97 15.34 -7.17
CA GLY A 431 13.09 16.27 -7.28
C GLY A 431 13.85 16.13 -8.58
N VAL A 432 15.13 16.53 -8.55
CA VAL A 432 16.07 16.37 -9.66
C VAL A 432 16.88 15.10 -9.43
N GLU A 433 17.46 14.55 -10.50
CA GLU A 433 18.38 13.41 -10.41
C GLU A 433 19.50 13.75 -9.38
N HIS A 434 19.64 12.90 -8.37
CA HIS A 434 20.55 13.05 -7.21
C HIS A 434 20.21 14.15 -6.17
N ASN A 435 19.11 14.89 -6.32
CA ASN A 435 18.65 15.85 -5.32
C ASN A 435 17.17 15.66 -5.01
N VAL A 436 16.89 14.90 -3.94
CA VAL A 436 15.54 14.69 -3.42
C VAL A 436 15.05 15.98 -2.77
N GLU A 437 13.98 16.57 -3.33
CA GLU A 437 13.33 17.76 -2.75
C GLU A 437 12.35 17.37 -1.64
N GLY A 438 11.68 16.21 -1.78
CA GLY A 438 10.71 15.76 -0.80
C GLY A 438 10.09 14.40 -1.11
N TYR A 439 9.12 14.03 -0.28
CA TYR A 439 8.33 12.81 -0.40
C TYR A 439 6.95 13.14 -0.99
N CYS A 440 6.45 12.26 -1.85
CA CYS A 440 5.18 12.53 -2.54
C CYS A 440 4.00 12.42 -1.58
N HIS A 441 3.14 13.44 -1.58
CA HIS A 441 1.83 13.32 -0.97
C HIS A 441 0.93 12.42 -1.84
N MET A 442 -0.01 11.71 -1.22
CA MET A 442 -0.82 10.71 -1.92
C MET A 442 -2.31 10.91 -1.66
N VAL A 443 -3.08 10.99 -2.75
CA VAL A 443 -4.54 10.82 -2.77
C VAL A 443 -4.84 9.53 -3.50
N GLU A 444 -5.66 8.67 -2.92
CA GLU A 444 -6.07 7.41 -3.55
C GLU A 444 -7.54 7.14 -3.29
N GLY A 445 -8.12 6.23 -4.06
CA GLY A 445 -9.47 5.79 -3.78
C GLY A 445 -10.06 4.84 -4.80
N VAL A 446 -11.12 4.15 -4.39
CA VAL A 446 -11.94 3.36 -5.30
C VAL A 446 -13.00 4.26 -5.90
N ALA A 447 -12.94 4.48 -7.21
CA ALA A 447 -13.94 5.25 -7.95
C ALA A 447 -15.26 4.46 -8.05
N VAL A 448 -15.19 3.13 -8.16
CA VAL A 448 -16.35 2.25 -8.17
C VAL A 448 -16.00 0.83 -7.72
N ASN A 449 -16.81 0.30 -6.79
CA ASN A 449 -16.93 -1.12 -6.50
C ASN A 449 -18.11 -1.69 -7.30
N ILE A 450 -17.80 -2.36 -8.42
CA ILE A 450 -18.79 -2.67 -9.45
C ILE A 450 -19.85 -3.67 -8.95
N PRO A 451 -19.51 -4.74 -8.20
CA PRO A 451 -20.52 -5.63 -7.60
C PRO A 451 -21.51 -4.91 -6.70
N VAL A 452 -21.03 -3.98 -5.86
CA VAL A 452 -21.92 -3.20 -4.98
C VAL A 452 -22.86 -2.34 -5.82
N LEU A 453 -22.34 -1.66 -6.83
CA LEU A 453 -23.14 -0.83 -7.72
C LEU A 453 -24.19 -1.65 -8.49
N ILE A 454 -23.82 -2.82 -9.04
CA ILE A 454 -24.75 -3.73 -9.71
C ILE A 454 -25.86 -4.19 -8.76
N GLY A 455 -25.52 -4.60 -7.54
CA GLY A 455 -26.50 -5.00 -6.54
C GLY A 455 -27.51 -3.88 -6.24
N CYS A 456 -27.02 -2.65 -6.08
CA CYS A 456 -27.87 -1.48 -5.85
C CYS A 456 -28.68 -1.08 -7.09
N ILE A 457 -28.15 -1.18 -8.31
CA ILE A 457 -28.92 -0.96 -9.55
C ILE A 457 -30.09 -1.93 -9.63
N VAL A 458 -29.83 -3.22 -9.43
CA VAL A 458 -30.87 -4.26 -9.48
C VAL A 458 -31.95 -4.01 -8.45
N GLU A 459 -31.57 -3.64 -7.22
CA GLU A 459 -32.53 -3.37 -6.15
C GLU A 459 -33.32 -2.07 -6.32
N ASN A 460 -32.70 -1.00 -6.85
CA ASN A 460 -33.37 0.30 -6.97
C ASN A 460 -34.27 0.40 -8.22
N PHE A 461 -34.01 -0.38 -9.25
CA PHE A 461 -34.80 -0.40 -10.50
C PHE A 461 -35.64 -1.68 -10.67
N GLN A 462 -35.91 -2.38 -9.56
CA GLN A 462 -36.80 -3.54 -9.57
C GLN A 462 -38.27 -3.13 -9.78
N LYS A 463 -39.07 -4.03 -10.35
CA LYS A 463 -40.52 -3.89 -10.51
C LYS A 463 -41.28 -4.64 -9.40
N PRO A 464 -42.59 -4.33 -9.17
CA PRO A 464 -43.39 -4.99 -8.14
C PRO A 464 -43.45 -6.53 -8.24
N ASN A 465 -43.27 -7.08 -9.44
CA ASN A 465 -43.22 -8.52 -9.71
C ASN A 465 -41.84 -9.15 -9.50
N GLN A 466 -40.92 -8.47 -8.78
CA GLN A 466 -39.53 -8.91 -8.56
C GLN A 466 -38.73 -9.11 -9.85
N ALA A 467 -39.13 -8.45 -10.94
CA ALA A 467 -38.39 -8.43 -12.20
C ALA A 467 -37.46 -7.22 -12.25
N PHE A 468 -36.31 -7.40 -12.90
CA PHE A 468 -35.40 -6.31 -13.26
C PHE A 468 -35.44 -6.13 -14.78
N HIS A 469 -35.67 -4.89 -15.21
CA HIS A 469 -35.42 -4.46 -16.58
C HIS A 469 -34.44 -3.32 -16.53
N PHE A 470 -33.60 -3.24 -17.55
CA PHE A 470 -32.67 -2.15 -17.66
C PHE A 470 -33.43 -0.83 -17.79
N PRO A 471 -33.21 0.14 -16.88
CA PRO A 471 -33.96 1.39 -16.86
C PRO A 471 -33.45 2.35 -17.94
N ASN A 472 -34.33 3.21 -18.47
CA ASN A 472 -33.97 4.23 -19.46
C ASN A 472 -32.93 5.21 -18.89
N GLU A 473 -32.96 5.43 -17.58
CA GLU A 473 -31.99 6.24 -16.83
C GLU A 473 -30.54 5.74 -17.02
N LEU A 474 -30.36 4.45 -17.29
CA LEU A 474 -29.05 3.84 -17.51
C LEU A 474 -28.75 3.58 -18.99
N GLU A 475 -29.60 3.99 -19.93
CA GLU A 475 -29.44 3.73 -21.38
C GLU A 475 -28.06 4.15 -21.91
N PHE A 476 -27.42 5.16 -21.30
CA PHE A 476 -26.05 5.55 -21.59
C PHE A 476 -25.03 4.41 -21.42
N LEU A 477 -25.26 3.47 -20.50
CA LEU A 477 -24.45 2.25 -20.32
C LEU A 477 -24.77 1.19 -21.37
N GLN A 478 -26.02 1.10 -21.84
CA GLN A 478 -26.40 0.16 -22.91
C GLN A 478 -25.71 0.51 -24.22
N ARG A 479 -25.65 1.79 -24.57
CA ARG A 479 -24.96 2.25 -25.78
C ARG A 479 -23.47 1.83 -25.80
N LEU A 480 -22.83 1.80 -24.62
CA LEU A 480 -21.43 1.35 -24.48
C LEU A 480 -21.23 -0.16 -24.64
N ILE A 481 -22.30 -0.96 -24.66
CA ILE A 481 -22.26 -2.40 -24.92
C ILE A 481 -22.47 -2.67 -26.42
N GLU A 482 -23.22 -1.82 -27.11
CA GLU A 482 -23.58 -1.96 -28.52
C GLU A 482 -22.51 -1.41 -29.49
N ASP A 483 -21.74 -0.41 -29.06
CA ASP A 483 -20.58 0.17 -29.77
C ASP A 483 -19.29 -0.63 -29.54
#